data_AF-A0A9E0F2V6-F1
#
_entry.id   AF-A0A9E0F2V6-F1
#
_cell.length_a   1.000
_cell.length_b   1.000
_cell.length_c   1.000
_cell.angle_alpha   90.00
_cell.angle_beta   90.00
_cell.angle_gamma   90.00
#
_symmetry.space_group_name_H-M   'P 1'
#
loop_
_entity.id
_entity.type
_entity.pdbx_description
1 polymer ?
#
loop_
_entity_poly.entity_id
_entity_poly.type
_entity_poly.pdbx_seq_one_letter_code
_entity_poly.pdbx_strand_id
1 'polypeptide(L)'
;MRVEFEITDIPKEEQNKYPTSYLEGILKIFVNQVIFFNQSGILLIEFAIFIDRWLKSIKNGEFIDLTYDTMDNDEPIFSLKYVKGDLYRIESIWQEAEVLELLSKEDIVVTFEKYLKNLEYELKLKTGIELNSILRDIQL
;
A
#
# COMPACT_ATOMS: atom_id res chain seq x y z
N MET A 1 1.97 -9.05 -10.24
CA MET A 1 1.31 -8.82 -8.92
C MET A 1 -0.09 -8.27 -9.15
N ARG A 2 -1.00 -8.38 -8.17
CA ARG A 2 -2.30 -7.69 -8.15
C ARG A 2 -2.63 -7.24 -6.72
N VAL A 3 -3.18 -6.05 -6.57
CA VAL A 3 -3.69 -5.53 -5.29
C VAL A 3 -5.19 -5.33 -5.40
N GLU A 4 -5.92 -5.80 -4.39
CA GLU A 4 -7.35 -5.59 -4.21
C GLU A 4 -7.58 -5.04 -2.81
N PHE A 5 -8.60 -4.20 -2.65
CA PHE A 5 -8.97 -3.66 -1.35
C PHE A 5 -10.48 -3.48 -1.24
N GLU A 6 -10.94 -3.39 -0.01
CA GLU A 6 -12.32 -3.02 0.35
C GLU A 6 -12.27 -2.07 1.54
N ILE A 7 -12.94 -0.90 1.44
CA ILE A 7 -13.10 0.01 2.56
C ILE A 7 -14.20 -0.54 3.47
N THR A 8 -13.84 -0.89 4.71
CA THR A 8 -14.77 -1.52 5.67
C THR A 8 -15.14 -0.60 6.81
N ASP A 9 -14.27 0.34 7.19
CA ASP A 9 -14.57 1.35 8.20
C ASP A 9 -14.30 2.75 7.65
N ILE A 10 -15.30 3.62 7.77
CA ILE A 10 -15.23 5.01 7.36
C ILE A 10 -15.30 5.84 8.65
N PRO A 11 -14.34 6.76 8.88
CA PRO A 11 -14.31 7.56 10.09
C PRO A 11 -15.64 8.30 10.31
N LYS A 12 -16.09 8.40 11.56
CA LYS A 12 -17.25 9.24 11.91
C LYS A 12 -16.90 10.73 11.76
N GLU A 13 -17.89 11.62 11.70
CA GLU A 13 -17.67 13.07 11.47
C GLU A 13 -16.58 13.69 12.36
N GLU A 14 -16.46 13.26 13.61
CA GLU A 14 -15.44 13.76 14.55
C GLU A 14 -14.01 13.31 14.18
N GLN A 15 -13.88 12.16 13.51
CA GLN A 15 -12.63 11.54 13.08
C GLN A 15 -12.24 11.89 11.64
N ASN A 16 -13.14 12.51 10.86
CA ASN A 16 -12.87 12.98 9.49
C ASN A 16 -11.69 13.96 9.39
N LYS A 17 -11.25 14.54 10.52
CA LYS A 17 -10.05 15.38 10.58
C LYS A 17 -8.75 14.57 10.41
N TYR A 18 -8.77 13.25 10.60
CA TYR A 18 -7.60 12.38 10.57
C TYR A 18 -7.87 11.09 9.79
N PRO A 19 -8.29 11.17 8.51
CA PRO A 19 -8.71 10.00 7.75
C PRO A 19 -7.58 8.97 7.57
N THR A 20 -6.32 9.41 7.61
CA THR A 20 -5.11 8.57 7.60
C THR A 20 -5.05 7.57 8.75
N SER A 21 -5.69 7.88 9.88
CA SER A 21 -5.57 7.13 11.14
C SER A 21 -6.83 6.33 11.50
N TYR A 22 -7.88 6.41 10.68
CA TYR A 22 -9.18 5.80 10.99
C TYR A 22 -9.83 5.09 9.79
N LEU A 23 -9.37 5.34 8.55
CA LEU A 23 -9.95 4.68 7.39
C LEU A 23 -9.30 3.31 7.19
N GLU A 24 -10.01 2.29 7.64
CA GLU A 24 -9.60 0.90 7.58
C GLU A 24 -10.29 0.12 6.47
N GLY A 25 -9.61 -0.93 6.04
CA GLY A 25 -10.13 -1.84 5.04
C GLY A 25 -9.50 -3.21 5.09
N ILE A 26 -9.96 -4.03 4.15
CA ILE A 26 -9.31 -5.29 3.80
C ILE A 26 -8.32 -5.00 2.67
N LEU A 27 -7.08 -5.44 2.81
CA LEU A 27 -6.06 -5.37 1.77
C LEU A 27 -5.66 -6.79 1.36
N LYS A 28 -5.74 -7.08 0.06
CA LYS A 28 -5.33 -8.35 -0.53
C LYS A 28 -4.25 -8.13 -1.58
N ILE A 29 -3.16 -8.87 -1.47
CA ILE A 29 -2.07 -8.85 -2.45
C ILE A 29 -1.92 -10.26 -3.00
N PHE A 30 -1.95 -10.36 -4.32
CA PHE A 30 -1.77 -11.61 -5.05
C PHE A 30 -0.45 -11.59 -5.82
N VAL A 31 0.27 -12.70 -5.74
CA VAL A 31 1.43 -12.99 -6.60
C VAL A 31 1.11 -14.27 -7.36
N ASN A 32 1.17 -14.22 -8.70
CA ASN A 32 0.84 -15.36 -9.57
C ASN A 32 -0.49 -16.04 -9.23
N GLN A 33 -1.53 -15.23 -8.96
CA GLN A 33 -2.87 -15.67 -8.57
C GLN A 33 -2.97 -16.33 -7.18
N VAL A 34 -1.85 -16.50 -6.46
CA VAL A 34 -1.83 -16.94 -5.07
C VAL A 34 -2.02 -15.73 -4.17
N ILE A 35 -2.84 -15.87 -3.13
CA ILE A 35 -2.98 -14.85 -2.08
C ILE A 35 -1.69 -14.86 -1.27
N PHE A 36 -0.94 -13.77 -1.33
CA PHE A 36 0.27 -13.58 -0.53
C PHE A 36 -0.05 -12.85 0.78
N PHE A 37 -0.91 -11.84 0.73
CA PHE A 37 -1.30 -11.03 1.88
C PHE A 37 -2.81 -10.84 1.85
N ASN A 38 -3.49 -11.04 2.98
CA ASN A 38 -4.94 -10.87 3.11
C ASN A 38 -5.30 -10.46 4.53
N GLN A 39 -5.31 -9.15 4.79
CA GLN A 39 -5.46 -8.64 6.15
C GLN A 39 -6.59 -7.62 6.21
N SER A 40 -7.40 -7.72 7.26
CA SER A 40 -8.42 -6.74 7.65
C SER A 40 -7.85 -5.72 8.61
N GLY A 41 -8.48 -4.55 8.73
CA GLY A 41 -8.05 -3.49 9.66
C GLY A 41 -6.81 -2.73 9.16
N ILE A 42 -6.49 -2.82 7.87
CA ILE A 42 -5.37 -2.09 7.28
C ILE A 42 -5.78 -0.64 7.04
N LEU A 43 -4.97 0.31 7.51
CA LEU A 43 -5.12 1.73 7.22
C LEU A 43 -4.79 1.99 5.75
N LEU A 44 -5.82 1.99 4.89
CA LEU A 44 -5.63 2.01 3.43
C LEU A 44 -4.96 3.30 2.93
N ILE A 45 -5.27 4.43 3.56
CA ILE A 45 -4.64 5.72 3.24
C ILE A 45 -3.19 5.75 3.72
N GLU A 46 -2.90 5.20 4.90
CA GLU A 46 -1.53 5.07 5.39
C GLU A 46 -0.68 4.22 4.44
N PHE A 47 -1.17 3.03 4.08
CA PHE A 47 -0.50 2.18 3.10
C PHE A 47 -0.27 2.90 1.76
N ALA A 48 -1.24 3.71 1.31
CA ALA A 48 -1.09 4.53 0.10
C ALA A 48 0.02 5.59 0.22
N ILE A 49 0.25 6.17 1.40
CA ILE A 49 1.35 7.13 1.64
C ILE A 49 2.71 6.43 1.49
N PHE A 50 2.88 5.23 2.05
CA PHE A 50 4.12 4.47 1.90
C PHE A 50 4.38 4.10 0.44
N ILE A 51 3.34 3.67 -0.29
CA ILE A 51 3.43 3.40 -1.72
C ILE A 51 3.80 4.65 -2.52
N ASP A 52 3.13 5.78 -2.29
CA ASP A 52 3.38 7.02 -3.04
C ASP A 52 4.82 7.53 -2.83
N ARG A 53 5.33 7.45 -1.59
CA ARG A 53 6.73 7.77 -1.27
C ARG A 53 7.70 6.87 -2.04
N TRP A 54 7.47 5.56 -2.01
CA TRP A 54 8.30 4.61 -2.74
C TRP A 54 8.25 4.87 -4.25
N LEU A 55 7.06 5.06 -4.84
CA LEU A 55 6.89 5.36 -6.27
C LEU A 55 7.65 6.62 -6.69
N LYS A 56 7.69 7.66 -5.86
CA LYS A 56 8.46 8.88 -6.12
C LYS A 56 9.96 8.63 -6.13
N SER A 57 10.48 7.89 -5.16
CA SER A 57 11.89 7.47 -5.14
C SER A 57 12.25 6.66 -6.38
N ILE A 58 11.41 5.68 -6.76
CA ILE A 58 11.62 4.90 -7.98
C ILE A 58 11.62 5.80 -9.24
N LYS A 59 10.73 6.79 -9.31
CA LYS A 59 10.68 7.76 -10.43
C LYS A 59 11.93 8.65 -10.49
N ASN A 60 12.58 8.89 -9.36
CA ASN A 60 13.86 9.61 -9.28
C ASN A 60 15.07 8.71 -9.59
N GLY A 61 14.85 7.43 -9.92
CA GLY A 61 15.89 6.47 -10.27
C GLY A 61 16.54 5.78 -9.06
N GLU A 62 15.93 5.89 -7.88
CA GLU A 62 16.41 5.21 -6.68
C GLU A 62 16.02 3.72 -6.69
N PHE A 63 16.84 2.90 -6.03
CA PHE A 63 16.59 1.48 -5.80
C PHE A 63 16.52 1.26 -4.29
N ILE A 64 15.31 1.38 -3.73
CA ILE A 64 15.08 1.37 -2.29
C ILE A 64 13.99 0.37 -1.93
N ASP A 65 14.05 -0.12 -0.68
CA ASP A 65 12.99 -0.94 -0.13
C ASP A 65 11.70 -0.13 0.03
N LEU A 66 10.55 -0.79 -0.17
CA LEU A 66 9.30 -0.36 0.44
C LEU A 66 9.16 -1.10 1.76
N THR A 67 8.92 -0.37 2.84
CA THR A 67 8.67 -0.94 4.16
C THR A 67 7.39 -0.32 4.70
N TYR A 68 6.39 -1.14 4.98
CA TYR A 68 5.15 -0.74 5.65
C TYR A 68 5.14 -1.34 7.06
N ASP A 69 5.34 -0.45 8.03
CA ASP A 69 5.38 -0.74 9.45
C ASP A 69 4.08 -0.27 10.11
N THR A 70 3.69 -0.91 11.22
CA THR A 70 2.68 -0.39 12.14
C THR A 70 3.29 -0.19 13.51
N MET A 71 2.74 0.69 14.32
CA MET A 71 3.22 0.93 15.69
C MET A 71 3.23 -0.33 16.58
N ASP A 72 2.42 -1.34 16.25
CA ASP A 72 2.23 -2.53 17.09
C ASP A 72 3.26 -3.64 16.86
N ASN A 73 4.15 -3.49 15.87
CA ASN A 73 5.11 -4.52 15.51
C ASN A 73 6.52 -3.94 15.34
N ASP A 74 7.51 -4.64 15.89
CA ASP A 74 8.94 -4.31 15.73
C ASP A 74 9.47 -4.67 14.33
N GLU A 75 8.72 -5.47 13.56
CA GLU A 75 9.03 -5.90 12.21
C GLU A 75 8.02 -5.35 11.18
N PRO A 76 8.46 -5.08 9.94
CA PRO A 76 7.56 -4.65 8.89
C PRO A 76 6.46 -5.65 8.59
N ILE A 77 5.21 -5.18 8.59
CA ILE A 77 4.06 -6.01 8.21
C ILE A 77 4.12 -6.36 6.73
N PHE A 78 4.59 -5.45 5.90
CA PHE A 78 4.74 -5.69 4.47
C PHE A 78 6.00 -5.00 3.96
N SER A 79 6.78 -5.67 3.12
CA SER A 79 7.90 -5.04 2.46
C SER A 79 8.16 -5.56 1.05
N LEU A 80 8.75 -4.70 0.24
CA LEU A 80 9.38 -5.05 -1.02
C LEU A 80 10.87 -4.73 -0.90
N LYS A 81 11.68 -5.78 -0.75
CA LYS A 81 13.13 -5.69 -0.59
C LYS A 81 13.82 -5.64 -1.93
N TYR A 82 14.59 -4.60 -2.17
CA TYR A 82 15.41 -4.51 -3.38
C TYR A 82 16.48 -5.61 -3.36
N VAL A 83 16.60 -6.36 -4.46
CA VAL A 83 17.59 -7.44 -4.57
C VAL A 83 18.72 -7.06 -5.51
N LYS A 84 18.40 -6.82 -6.79
CA LYS A 84 19.37 -6.40 -7.82
C LYS A 84 18.66 -5.97 -9.10
N GLY A 85 19.23 -5.00 -9.81
CA GLY A 85 18.70 -4.54 -11.10
C GLY A 85 17.31 -3.95 -10.91
N ASP A 86 16.29 -4.57 -11.50
CA ASP A 86 14.89 -4.16 -11.34
C ASP A 86 14.06 -5.22 -10.59
N LEU A 87 14.69 -6.00 -9.72
CA LEU A 87 14.05 -7.12 -9.03
C LEU A 87 13.90 -6.88 -7.53
N TYR A 88 12.71 -7.20 -7.03
CA TYR A 88 12.32 -7.06 -5.64
C TYR A 88 11.81 -8.39 -5.09
N ARG A 89 12.06 -8.64 -3.80
CA ARG A 89 11.47 -9.73 -3.04
C ARG A 89 10.33 -9.18 -2.20
N ILE A 90 9.19 -9.87 -2.20
CA ILE A 90 8.04 -9.53 -1.36
C ILE A 90 8.12 -10.32 -0.05
N GLU A 91 7.94 -9.63 1.08
CA GLU A 91 8.03 -10.24 2.41
C GLU A 91 6.93 -9.66 3.32
N SER A 92 6.42 -10.49 4.21
CA SER A 92 5.44 -10.08 5.21
C SER A 92 5.46 -11.07 6.38
N ILE A 93 5.44 -10.56 7.60
CA ILE A 93 5.23 -11.38 8.80
C ILE A 93 3.82 -12.00 8.85
N TRP A 94 2.90 -11.52 8.02
CA TRP A 94 1.50 -11.98 7.89
C TRP A 94 1.23 -12.61 6.52
N GLN A 95 2.26 -13.18 5.88
CA GLN A 95 2.10 -13.84 4.59
C GLN A 95 1.27 -15.13 4.68
N GLU A 96 0.38 -15.30 3.70
CA GLU A 96 -0.47 -16.48 3.54
C GLU A 96 0.23 -17.60 2.75
N ALA A 97 1.27 -17.24 1.99
CA ALA A 97 2.02 -18.16 1.15
C ALA A 97 3.47 -17.72 0.98
N GLU A 98 4.39 -18.69 0.85
CA GLU A 98 5.76 -18.41 0.44
C GLU A 98 5.82 -18.04 -1.05
N VAL A 99 6.47 -16.92 -1.34
CA VAL A 99 6.74 -16.45 -2.70
C VAL A 99 8.26 -16.39 -2.88
N LEU A 100 8.81 -17.38 -3.58
CA LEU A 100 10.25 -17.44 -3.86
C LEU A 100 10.64 -16.62 -5.09
N GLU A 101 9.67 -16.28 -5.93
CA GLU A 101 9.85 -15.47 -7.13
C GLU A 101 10.22 -14.03 -6.80
N LEU A 102 11.10 -13.45 -7.62
CA LEU A 102 11.37 -12.03 -7.60
C LEU A 102 10.41 -11.29 -8.52
N LEU A 103 9.84 -10.20 -8.01
CA LEU A 103 8.93 -9.33 -8.73
C LEU A 103 9.71 -8.28 -9.51
N SER A 104 9.26 -7.97 -10.72
CA SER A 104 9.84 -6.87 -11.49
C SER A 104 9.36 -5.52 -10.94
N LYS A 105 10.26 -4.53 -10.94
CA LYS A 105 9.97 -3.14 -10.58
C LYS A 105 8.82 -2.59 -11.41
N GLU A 106 8.80 -2.89 -12.71
CA GLU A 106 7.76 -2.45 -13.64
C GLU A 106 6.39 -2.98 -13.23
N ASP A 107 6.26 -4.28 -12.96
CA ASP A 107 5.00 -4.88 -12.52
C ASP A 107 4.52 -4.30 -11.19
N ILE A 108 5.44 -4.06 -10.25
CA ILE A 108 5.12 -3.45 -8.96
C ILE A 108 4.61 -2.02 -9.17
N VAL A 109 5.33 -1.20 -9.93
CA VAL A 109 4.97 0.19 -10.21
C VAL A 109 3.58 0.26 -10.84
N VAL A 110 3.33 -0.51 -11.90
CA VAL A 110 2.02 -0.54 -12.58
C VAL A 110 0.90 -0.97 -11.62
N THR A 111 1.17 -1.97 -10.77
CA THR A 111 0.17 -2.46 -9.81
C THR A 111 -0.16 -1.40 -8.76
N PHE A 112 0.85 -0.72 -8.22
CA PHE A 112 0.68 0.28 -7.18
C PHE A 112 0.09 1.59 -7.69
N GLU A 113 0.44 2.04 -8.89
CA GLU A 113 -0.23 3.18 -9.53
C GLU A 113 -1.72 2.88 -9.76
N LYS A 114 -2.04 1.66 -10.16
CA LYS A 114 -3.44 1.21 -10.27
C LYS A 114 -4.15 1.16 -8.92
N TYR A 115 -3.48 0.68 -7.87
CA TYR A 115 -4.01 0.71 -6.49
C TYR A 115 -4.36 2.14 -6.06
N LEU A 116 -3.42 3.09 -6.17
CA LEU A 116 -3.64 4.48 -5.77
C LEU A 116 -4.81 5.12 -6.53
N LYS A 117 -4.90 4.88 -7.85
CA LYS A 117 -6.00 5.38 -8.67
C LYS A 117 -7.35 4.80 -8.26
N ASN A 118 -7.41 3.50 -8.00
CA ASN A 118 -8.64 2.84 -7.59
C ASN A 118 -9.06 3.29 -6.18
N LEU A 119 -8.12 3.44 -5.25
CA LEU A 119 -8.38 3.95 -3.91
C LEU A 119 -8.90 5.39 -3.95
N GLU A 120 -8.28 6.27 -4.72
CA GLU A 120 -8.77 7.64 -4.93
C GLU A 120 -10.23 7.67 -5.41
N TYR A 121 -10.56 6.83 -6.41
CA TYR A 121 -11.92 6.74 -6.93
C TYR A 121 -12.92 6.29 -5.85
N GLU A 122 -12.61 5.20 -5.13
CA GLU A 122 -13.49 4.66 -4.09
C GLU A 122 -13.62 5.60 -2.89
N LEU A 123 -12.53 6.24 -2.45
CA LEU A 123 -12.55 7.24 -1.38
C LEU A 123 -13.45 8.41 -1.74
N LYS A 124 -13.25 8.98 -2.93
CA LYS A 124 -14.06 10.11 -3.39
C LYS A 124 -15.54 9.74 -3.48
N LEU A 125 -15.85 8.55 -3.97
CA LEU A 125 -17.22 8.07 -4.11
C LEU A 125 -17.90 7.83 -2.75
N LYS A 126 -17.21 7.22 -1.79
CA LYS A 126 -17.81 6.80 -0.51
C LYS A 126 -17.79 7.89 0.57
N THR A 127 -16.80 8.78 0.51
CA THR A 127 -16.51 9.72 1.62
C THR A 127 -16.38 11.17 1.16
N GLY A 128 -16.17 11.41 -0.15
CA GLY A 128 -15.83 12.73 -0.67
C GLY A 128 -14.38 13.16 -0.44
N ILE A 129 -13.55 12.33 0.23
CA ILE A 129 -12.13 12.59 0.46
C ILE A 129 -11.35 12.46 -0.85
N GLU A 130 -10.40 13.36 -1.07
CA GLU A 130 -9.44 13.30 -2.17
C GLU A 130 -8.05 12.88 -1.65
N LEU A 131 -7.66 11.64 -1.92
CA LEU A 131 -6.35 11.06 -1.60
C LEU A 131 -5.21 11.93 -2.12
N ASN A 132 -5.32 12.46 -3.34
CA ASN A 132 -4.28 13.31 -3.91
C ASN A 132 -4.03 14.60 -3.11
N SER A 133 -5.03 15.10 -2.39
CA SER A 133 -4.84 16.24 -1.49
C SER A 133 -4.05 15.82 -0.24
N ILE A 134 -4.39 14.67 0.35
CA ILE A 134 -3.64 14.09 1.48
C ILE A 134 -2.18 13.81 1.09
N LEU A 135 -1.94 13.15 -0.04
CA LEU A 135 -0.59 12.80 -0.51
C LEU A 135 0.27 14.03 -0.82
N ARG A 136 -0.33 15.19 -1.11
CA ARG A 136 0.38 16.47 -1.29
C ARG A 136 0.76 17.10 0.04
N ASP A 137 -0.14 17.07 1.02
CA ASP A 137 0.05 17.75 2.30
C ASP A 137 1.10 17.08 3.20
N ILE A 138 1.32 15.77 3.04
CA ILE A 138 2.32 14.98 3.80
C ILE A 138 3.77 15.21 3.30
N GLN A 139 3.96 16.11 2.34
CA GLN A 139 5.27 16.44 1.73
C GLN A 139 6.02 17.60 2.41
N LEU A 140 5.59 18.03 3.61
CA LEU A 140 6.25 19.08 4.41
C LEU A 140 6.93 18.51 5.66
#